data_AF-A0A4V2JTZ3-F1
#
_entry.id   AF-A0A4V2JTZ3-F1
#
_cell.length_a   1.000
_cell.length_b   1.000
_cell.length_c   1.000
_cell.angle_alpha   90.00
_cell.angle_beta   90.00
_cell.angle_gamma   90.00
#
_symmetry.space_group_name_H-M   'P 1'
#
loop_
_entity.id
_entity.type
_entity.pdbx_description
1 polymer ?
#
loop_
_entity_poly.entity_id
_entity_poly.type
_entity_poly.pdbx_seq_one_letter_code
_entity_poly.pdbx_strand_id
1 'polypeptide(L)' 'KQILKWIQDPKKAVETAVQLNDKYSIDGNSPNGYLGVMWCICGSMDYGFAERPIIGKIRPMNAFKAPKYVAKWANKKI' A
#
# COMPACT_ATOMS: atom_id res chain seq x y z
N LYS A 1 -0.83 -3.18 -1.85
CA LYS A 1 -0.76 -3.57 -0.41
C LYS A 1 0.46 -4.48 -0.12
N GLN A 2 1.68 -4.08 -0.52
CA GLN A 2 2.89 -4.87 -0.26
C GLN A 2 3.63 -4.40 1.00
N ILE A 3 3.59 -3.10 1.31
CA ILE A 3 4.19 -2.51 2.53
C ILE A 3 3.75 -3.26 3.81
N LEU A 4 2.44 -3.54 3.94
CA LEU A 4 1.89 -4.34 5.05
C LEU A 4 2.47 -5.78 5.12
N LYS A 5 2.85 -6.37 4.00
CA LYS A 5 3.42 -7.74 3.97
C LYS A 5 4.91 -7.76 4.30
N TRP A 6 5.62 -6.66 4.04
CA TRP A 6 7.07 -6.59 4.16
C TRP A 6 7.55 -5.95 5.47
N ILE A 7 6.68 -5.20 6.14
CA ILE A 7 6.96 -4.60 7.45
C ILE A 7 6.17 -5.38 8.51
N GLN A 8 6.89 -5.90 9.50
CA GLN A 8 6.30 -6.74 10.55
C GLN A 8 5.32 -5.99 11.46
N ASP A 9 5.59 -4.71 11.75
CA ASP A 9 4.73 -3.85 12.56
C ASP A 9 3.75 -3.07 11.67
N PRO A 10 2.43 -3.28 11.81
CA PRO A 10 1.41 -2.52 11.07
C PRO A 10 1.50 -1.01 11.29
N LYS A 11 1.89 -0.55 12.49
CA LYS A 11 2.02 0.89 12.77
C LYS A 11 3.15 1.49 11.95
N LYS A 12 4.32 0.86 11.97
CA LYS A 12 5.44 1.23 11.10
C LYS A 12 5.10 1.15 9.62
N ALA A 13 4.24 0.21 9.21
CA ALA A 13 3.76 0.12 7.83
C ALA A 13 2.92 1.34 7.42
N VAL A 14 2.04 1.83 8.31
CA VAL A 14 1.27 3.07 8.10
C VAL A 14 2.21 4.28 8.04
N GLU A 15 3.11 4.43 9.01
CA GLU A 15 4.06 5.55 9.05
C GLU A 15 4.91 5.61 7.78
N THR A 16 5.44 4.46 7.35
CA THR A 16 6.24 4.37 6.11
C THR A 16 5.42 4.73 4.88
N ALA A 17 4.17 4.24 4.79
CA ALA A 17 3.31 4.50 3.64
C ALA A 17 2.90 5.99 3.54
N VAL A 18 2.58 6.62 4.67
CA VAL A 18 2.28 8.06 4.75
C VAL A 18 3.51 8.87 4.36
N GLN A 19 4.69 8.58 4.93
CA GLN A 19 5.92 9.31 4.62
C GLN A 19 6.28 9.24 3.12
N LEU A 20 6.15 8.07 2.50
CA LEU A 20 6.41 7.91 1.07
C LEU A 20 5.38 8.66 0.21
N ASN A 21 4.09 8.59 0.59
CA ASN A 21 3.03 9.30 -0.10
C ASN A 21 3.24 10.82 -0.05
N ASP A 22 3.45 11.36 1.15
CA ASP A 22 3.53 12.80 1.36
C ASP A 22 4.81 13.40 0.78
N LYS A 23 5.88 12.59 0.63
CA LYS A 23 7.15 13.03 0.06
C LYS A 23 7.17 13.05 -1.47
N TYR A 24 6.54 12.07 -2.12
CA TYR A 24 6.72 11.84 -3.56
C TYR A 24 5.46 12.08 -4.40
N SER A 25 4.27 11.96 -3.80
CA SER A 25 3.02 12.21 -4.52
C SER A 25 2.77 13.70 -4.59
N ILE A 26 2.52 14.23 -5.81
CA ILE A 26 2.17 15.65 -6.00
C ILE A 26 0.83 16.01 -5.33
N ASP A 27 -0.07 15.04 -5.18
CA ASP A 27 -1.36 15.10 -4.49
C ASP A 27 -1.30 14.52 -3.05
N GLY A 28 -0.08 14.33 -2.54
CA GLY A 28 0.18 13.88 -1.17
C GLY A 28 -0.18 14.91 -0.11
N ASN A 29 0.07 14.57 1.17
CA ASN A 29 -0.27 15.39 2.33
C ASN A 29 -1.73 15.90 2.30
N SER A 30 -2.63 15.00 1.92
CA SER A 30 -4.04 15.28 1.73
C SER A 30 -4.89 14.26 2.49
N PRO A 31 -6.12 14.61 2.93
CA PRO A 31 -7.00 13.66 3.61
C PRO A 31 -7.24 12.37 2.81
N ASN A 32 -7.27 12.48 1.49
CA ASN A 32 -7.40 11.35 0.58
C ASN A 32 -6.19 10.40 0.65
N GLY A 33 -4.98 10.94 0.79
CA GLY A 33 -3.76 10.14 1.00
C GLY A 33 -3.83 9.33 2.30
N TYR A 34 -4.17 9.99 3.42
CA TYR A 34 -4.32 9.32 4.71
C TYR A 34 -5.41 8.24 4.67
N LEU A 35 -6.60 8.56 4.15
CA LEU A 35 -7.68 7.59 4.03
C LEU A 35 -7.31 6.42 3.12
N GLY A 36 -6.63 6.70 2.00
CA GLY A 36 -6.16 5.68 1.06
C GLY A 36 -5.15 4.71 1.70
N VAL A 37 -4.23 5.22 2.51
CA VAL A 37 -3.29 4.40 3.30
C VAL A 37 -4.05 3.55 4.32
N MET A 38 -4.99 4.13 5.06
CA MET A 38 -5.78 3.42 6.08
C MET A 38 -6.69 2.35 5.46
N TRP A 39 -7.28 2.60 4.30
CA TRP A 39 -8.02 1.58 3.53
C TRP A 39 -7.08 0.44 3.08
N CYS A 40 -5.86 0.78 2.66
CA CYS A 40 -4.90 -0.20 2.19
C CYS A 40 -4.40 -1.13 3.31
N ILE A 41 -4.04 -0.57 4.47
CA ILE A 41 -3.31 -1.26 5.53
C ILE A 41 -4.24 -1.72 6.65
N CYS A 42 -5.15 -0.85 7.10
CA CYS A 42 -6.06 -1.13 8.22
C CYS A 42 -7.44 -1.62 7.76
N GLY A 43 -7.75 -1.55 6.46
CA GLY A 43 -9.07 -1.93 5.94
C GLY A 43 -10.18 -0.94 6.32
N SER A 44 -9.82 0.32 6.61
CA SER A 44 -10.81 1.35 6.90
C SER A 44 -11.77 1.53 5.72
N MET A 45 -13.07 1.56 5.96
CA MET A 45 -14.12 1.61 4.93
C MET A 45 -14.09 0.42 3.94
N ASP A 46 -13.40 -0.67 4.27
CA ASP A 46 -13.42 -1.93 3.55
C ASP A 46 -14.12 -3.01 4.42
N TYR A 47 -14.48 -4.13 3.80
CA TYR A 47 -15.02 -5.28 4.53
C TYR A 47 -13.93 -6.33 4.82
N GLY A 48 -14.24 -7.28 5.70
CA GLY A 48 -13.32 -8.37 6.05
C GLY A 48 -13.28 -9.48 5.00
N PHE A 49 -12.07 -9.88 4.60
CA PHE A 49 -11.84 -10.96 3.64
C PHE A 49 -11.46 -12.27 4.35
N ALA A 50 -11.38 -13.36 3.57
CA ALA A 50 -10.84 -14.63 4.05
C ALA A 50 -9.46 -14.43 4.70
N GLU A 51 -9.28 -15.01 5.87
CA GLU A 51 -8.08 -14.85 6.67
C GLU A 51 -6.86 -15.48 5.98
N ARG A 52 -5.74 -14.77 6.02
CA ARG A 52 -4.46 -15.21 5.44
C ARG A 52 -3.31 -14.89 6.39
N PRO A 53 -2.22 -15.66 6.34
CA PRO A 53 -1.01 -15.36 7.10
C PRO A 53 -0.55 -13.91 6.84
N ILE A 54 0.01 -13.28 7.87
CA ILE A 54 0.57 -11.91 7.88
C ILE A 54 -0.49 -10.80 7.83
N ILE A 55 -1.43 -10.86 6.87
CA ILE A 55 -2.38 -9.77 6.62
C ILE A 55 -3.74 -9.95 7.30
N GLY A 56 -3.99 -11.11 7.92
CA GLY A 56 -5.28 -11.42 8.54
C GLY A 56 -6.42 -11.34 7.52
N LYS A 57 -7.46 -10.57 7.86
CA LYS A 57 -8.67 -10.37 7.03
C LYS A 57 -8.59 -9.15 6.12
N ILE A 58 -7.45 -8.46 6.03
CA ILE A 58 -7.30 -7.31 5.13
C ILE A 58 -7.36 -7.81 3.68
N ARG A 59 -8.04 -7.03 2.81
CA ARG A 59 -8.17 -7.34 1.39
C ARG A 59 -6.82 -7.74 0.78
N PRO A 60 -6.68 -8.98 0.26
CA PRO A 60 -5.45 -9.41 -0.37
C PRO A 60 -5.28 -8.73 -1.74
N MET A 61 -4.03 -8.55 -2.13
CA MET A 61 -3.66 -8.29 -3.53
C MET A 61 -2.60 -9.30 -3.95
N ASN A 62 -2.81 -9.88 -5.13
CA ASN A 62 -1.89 -10.82 -5.75
C ASN A 62 -0.67 -10.11 -6.34
N ALA A 63 0.33 -10.89 -6.74
CA ALA A 63 1.50 -10.38 -7.45
C ALA A 63 1.09 -9.62 -8.72
N PHE A 64 1.86 -8.60 -9.05
CA PHE A 64 1.61 -7.72 -10.18
C PHE A 64 1.77 -8.48 -11.52
N LYS A 65 0.72 -8.46 -12.36
CA LYS A 65 0.73 -9.07 -13.70
C LYS A 65 0.57 -8.00 -14.79
N ALA A 66 1.54 -7.10 -14.91
CA ALA A 66 1.50 -6.05 -15.94
C ALA A 66 2.89 -5.80 -16.55
N PRO A 67 3.32 -6.64 -17.52
CA PRO A 67 4.67 -6.57 -18.10
C PRO A 67 4.97 -5.23 -18.78
N LYS A 68 3.96 -4.63 -19.44
CA LYS A 68 4.10 -3.30 -20.08
C LYS A 68 4.43 -2.20 -19.07
N TYR A 69 3.87 -2.27 -17.86
CA TYR A 69 4.14 -1.30 -16.81
C TYR A 69 5.54 -1.48 -16.22
N VAL A 70 5.96 -2.73 -15.99
CA VAL A 70 7.33 -3.02 -15.53
C VAL A 70 8.34 -2.50 -16.54
N ALA A 71 8.17 -2.79 -17.83
CA ALA A 71 9.06 -2.32 -18.88
C ALA A 71 9.15 -0.78 -18.93
N LYS A 72 8.05 -0.07 -18.65
CA LYS A 72 8.02 1.40 -18.65
C LYS A 72 8.79 2.03 -17.50
N TRP A 73 8.82 1.41 -16.32
CA TRP A 73 9.28 2.04 -15.09
C TRP A 73 10.50 1.39 -14.43
N ALA A 74 10.82 0.12 -14.71
CA ALA A 74 11.86 -0.63 -13.97
C ALA A 74 13.27 -0.02 -14.07
N ASN A 75 13.62 0.58 -15.21
CA ASN A 75 14.95 1.12 -15.47
C ASN A 75 14.94 2.64 -15.69
N LYS A 76 13.85 3.31 -15.35
CA LYS A 76 13.75 4.76 -15.54
C LYS A 76 14.53 5.44 -14.41
N LYS A 77 15.63 6.11 -14.74
CA LYS A 77 16.29 7.03 -13.80
C LYS A 77 15.33 8.19 -13.54
N ILE A 78 14.99 8.39 -12.26
CA ILE A 78 14.17 9.49 -11.75
C ILE A 78 15.10 10.63 -11.39
#